data_AF-A0A2E9V6J8-F1
#
_entry.id   AF-A0A2E9V6J8-F1
#
_cell.length_a   1.000
_cell.length_b   1.000
_cell.length_c   1.000
_cell.angle_alpha   90.00
_cell.angle_beta   90.00
_cell.angle_gamma   90.00
#
_symmetry.space_group_name_H-M   'P 1'
#
loop_
_entity.id
_entity.type
_entity.pdbx_description
1 polymer ?
#
loop_
_entity_poly.entity_id
_entity_poly.type
_entity_poly.pdbx_seq_one_letter_code
_entity_poly.pdbx_strand_id
1 'polypeptide(L)'
;MEKFETLFGECLCGTVSWKMHGPFDFFAMCQCSLCRKLTGSAFATNLFVKIEQFRWVSGETNRFEFQMSKPSNFITASCKTCGSRVPKIFGRNNHKVLIPYGSTMEKPGIQTSLICYDDHTEWFTDLKSALDSE
;
A
#
# COMPACT_ATOMS: atom_id res chain seq x y z
N MET A 1 7.29 -28.53 2.52
CA MET A 1 7.25 -27.34 1.65
C MET A 1 6.16 -26.44 2.18
N GLU A 2 6.50 -25.29 2.75
CA GLU A 2 5.49 -24.31 3.16
C GLU A 2 4.75 -23.84 1.90
N LYS A 3 3.43 -24.03 1.86
CA LYS A 3 2.57 -23.48 0.82
C LYS A 3 2.44 -21.99 1.12
N PHE A 4 3.26 -21.17 0.47
CA PHE A 4 3.11 -19.73 0.59
C PHE A 4 1.87 -19.26 -0.17
N GLU A 5 1.18 -18.30 0.41
CA GLU A 5 -0.06 -17.76 -0.11
C GLU A 5 0.21 -16.89 -1.35
N THR A 6 -0.61 -17.04 -2.38
CA THR A 6 -0.58 -16.14 -3.55
C THR A 6 -1.75 -15.20 -3.41
N LEU A 7 -1.47 -13.90 -3.38
CA LEU A 7 -2.50 -12.87 -3.33
C LEU A 7 -2.55 -12.13 -4.65
N PHE A 8 -3.75 -11.71 -5.01
CA PHE A 8 -3.99 -10.87 -6.17
C PHE A 8 -4.36 -9.45 -5.75
N GLY A 9 -4.15 -8.51 -6.66
CA GLY A 9 -4.64 -7.17 -6.47
C GLY A 9 -4.83 -6.44 -7.78
N GLU A 10 -5.71 -5.46 -7.75
CA GLU A 10 -6.02 -4.63 -8.89
C GLU A 10 -6.36 -3.20 -8.46
N CYS A 11 -6.16 -2.26 -9.37
CA CYS A 11 -6.69 -0.91 -9.21
C CYS A 11 -8.22 -0.92 -9.33
N LEU A 12 -8.90 0.15 -8.90
CA LEU A 12 -10.37 0.25 -8.90
C LEU A 12 -11.03 -0.06 -10.25
N CYS A 13 -10.39 0.30 -11.37
CA CYS A 13 -10.92 0.04 -12.72
C CYS A 13 -10.42 -1.27 -13.36
N GLY A 14 -9.65 -2.09 -12.65
CA GLY A 14 -9.09 -3.36 -13.16
C GLY A 14 -7.98 -3.23 -14.21
N THR A 15 -7.68 -2.02 -14.72
CA THR A 15 -6.68 -1.83 -15.79
C THR A 15 -5.28 -2.26 -15.39
N VAL A 16 -4.91 -2.04 -14.12
CA VAL A 16 -3.62 -2.45 -13.55
C VAL A 16 -3.90 -3.56 -12.55
N SER A 17 -3.27 -4.72 -12.74
CA SER A 17 -3.39 -5.87 -11.84
C SER A 17 -2.04 -6.54 -11.61
N TRP A 18 -1.92 -7.22 -10.48
CA TRP A 18 -0.69 -7.87 -10.05
C TRP A 18 -0.97 -9.09 -9.19
N LYS A 19 0.06 -9.92 -9.05
CA LYS A 19 0.10 -11.03 -8.10
C LYS A 19 1.38 -10.98 -7.28
N MET A 20 1.30 -11.50 -6.07
CA MET A 20 2.43 -11.61 -5.15
C MET A 20 2.38 -12.94 -4.43
N HIS A 21 3.55 -13.47 -4.11
CA HIS A 21 3.69 -14.76 -3.43
C HIS A 21 4.46 -14.58 -2.12
N GLY A 22 3.98 -15.21 -1.05
CA GLY A 22 4.70 -15.21 0.23
C GLY A 22 6.08 -15.89 0.13
N PRO A 23 6.89 -15.80 1.21
CA PRO A 23 6.60 -15.13 2.47
C PRO A 23 6.61 -13.60 2.36
N PHE A 24 5.65 -12.91 2.99
CA PHE A 24 5.59 -11.45 2.97
C PHE A 24 6.54 -10.83 4.00
N ASP A 25 7.26 -9.76 3.64
CA ASP A 25 8.31 -9.20 4.48
C ASP A 25 7.75 -8.38 5.65
N PHE A 26 6.75 -7.55 5.38
CA PHE A 26 6.20 -6.62 6.38
C PHE A 26 4.81 -6.14 5.99
N PHE A 27 3.93 -5.94 6.97
CA PHE A 27 2.59 -5.41 6.77
C PHE A 27 2.36 -4.22 7.71
N ALA A 28 2.07 -3.04 7.15
CA ALA A 28 2.00 -1.82 7.93
C ALA A 28 0.80 -0.93 7.59
N MET A 29 0.23 -0.33 8.63
CA MET A 29 -0.67 0.81 8.54
C MET A 29 0.10 2.06 8.97
N CYS A 30 0.45 2.91 8.01
CA CYS A 30 1.22 4.12 8.27
C CYS A 30 0.31 5.33 8.45
N GLN A 31 0.46 6.04 9.57
CA GLN A 31 -0.33 7.22 9.89
C GLN A 31 0.31 8.54 9.45
N CYS A 32 1.55 8.57 8.95
CA CYS A 32 2.24 9.83 8.72
C CYS A 32 1.51 10.77 7.75
N SER A 33 1.79 12.06 7.83
CA SER A 33 1.11 13.10 7.04
C SER A 33 1.17 12.86 5.53
N LEU A 34 2.25 12.29 5.01
CA LEU A 34 2.37 11.91 3.60
C LEU A 34 1.44 10.76 3.22
N CYS A 35 1.28 9.77 4.10
CA CYS A 35 0.36 8.65 3.90
C CYS A 35 -1.10 9.12 3.98
N ARG A 36 -1.42 10.03 4.91
CA ARG A 36 -2.75 10.67 4.99
C ARG A 36 -3.06 11.47 3.73
N LYS A 37 -2.15 12.37 3.31
CA LYS A 37 -2.31 13.16 2.07
C LYS A 37 -2.47 12.28 0.83
N LEU A 38 -1.76 11.15 0.78
CA LEU A 38 -1.83 10.23 -0.35
C LEU A 38 -3.15 9.45 -0.44
N THR A 39 -3.76 9.13 0.70
CA THR A 39 -4.93 8.24 0.75
C THR A 39 -6.23 8.95 1.06
N GLY A 40 -6.18 10.17 1.59
CA GLY A 40 -7.34 10.86 2.14
C GLY A 40 -7.92 10.19 3.40
N SER A 41 -7.21 9.23 3.99
CA SER A 41 -7.66 8.48 5.17
C SER A 41 -6.64 8.55 6.30
N ALA A 42 -6.98 7.97 7.46
CA ALA A 42 -6.09 7.94 8.62
C ALA A 42 -4.82 7.11 8.37
N PHE A 43 -4.85 6.17 7.41
CA PHE A 43 -3.76 5.24 7.17
C PHE A 43 -3.53 4.95 5.69
N ALA A 44 -2.26 4.85 5.31
CA ALA A 44 -1.90 4.02 4.16
C ALA A 44 -1.57 2.60 4.63
N THR A 45 -2.42 1.65 4.30
CA THR A 45 -2.18 0.22 4.55
C THR A 45 -1.38 -0.36 3.40
N ASN A 46 -0.19 -0.89 3.70
CA ASN A 46 0.75 -1.38 2.70
C ASN A 46 1.38 -2.71 3.12
N LEU A 47 1.48 -3.62 2.17
CA LEU A 47 2.23 -4.87 2.29
C LEU A 47 3.56 -4.71 1.55
N PHE A 48 4.62 -5.31 2.07
CA PHE A 48 5.96 -5.25 1.48
C PHE A 48 6.42 -6.65 1.08
N VAL A 49 6.96 -6.75 -0.13
CA VAL A 49 7.51 -7.98 -0.69
C VAL A 49 8.82 -7.71 -1.41
N LYS A 50 9.59 -8.76 -1.65
CA LYS A 50 10.76 -8.70 -2.53
C LYS A 50 10.33 -8.70 -3.98
N ILE A 51 11.15 -8.14 -4.86
CA ILE A 51 10.82 -8.05 -6.30
C ILE A 51 10.62 -9.43 -6.93
N GLU A 52 11.38 -10.44 -6.50
CA GLU A 52 11.25 -11.82 -6.98
C GLU A 52 9.88 -12.44 -6.70
N GLN A 53 9.18 -11.97 -5.66
CA GLN A 53 7.86 -12.43 -5.23
C GLN A 53 6.70 -11.75 -5.93
N PHE A 54 6.96 -10.69 -6.70
CA PHE A 54 5.95 -9.84 -7.31
C PHE A 54 5.92 -9.98 -8.83
N ARG A 55 4.74 -10.02 -9.42
CA ARG A 55 4.58 -9.95 -10.89
C ARG A 55 3.38 -9.09 -11.26
N TRP A 56 3.57 -8.24 -12.26
CA TRP A 56 2.45 -7.62 -12.96
C TRP A 56 1.66 -8.68 -13.72
N VAL A 57 0.34 -8.56 -13.67
CA VAL A 57 -0.58 -9.39 -14.46
C VAL A 57 -1.10 -8.58 -15.65
N SER A 58 -1.41 -7.30 -15.46
CA SER A 58 -1.79 -6.38 -16.54
C SER A 58 -1.46 -4.92 -16.21
N GLY A 59 -1.35 -4.08 -17.24
CA GLY A 59 -1.38 -2.62 -17.10
C GLY A 59 -0.16 -1.96 -16.46
N GLU A 60 1.00 -2.62 -16.41
CA GLU A 60 2.23 -2.04 -15.83
C GLU A 60 2.56 -0.64 -16.39
N THR A 61 2.39 -0.44 -17.69
CA THR A 61 2.66 0.82 -18.39
C THR A 61 1.59 1.90 -18.13
N ASN A 62 0.42 1.50 -17.62
CA ASN A 62 -0.68 2.40 -17.27
C ASN A 62 -0.54 2.97 -15.83
N ARG A 63 0.68 3.00 -15.31
CA ARG A 63 1.02 3.55 -14.01
C ARG A 63 1.64 4.92 -14.15
N PHE A 64 1.33 5.80 -13.21
CA PHE A 64 2.00 7.08 -13.00
C PHE A 64 2.78 6.98 -11.69
N GLU A 65 4.06 7.33 -11.73
CA GLU A 65 4.92 7.37 -10.55
C GLU A 65 5.20 8.82 -10.16
N PHE A 66 5.04 9.11 -8.86
CA PHE A 66 5.40 10.40 -8.28
C PHE A 66 6.51 10.20 -7.26
N GLN A 67 7.57 10.98 -7.38
CA GLN A 67 8.66 11.05 -6.43
C GLN A 67 8.77 12.48 -5.89
N MET A 68 8.71 12.60 -4.57
CA MET A 68 8.92 13.88 -3.90
C MET A 68 10.39 14.29 -4.03
N SER A 69 10.63 15.59 -4.18
CA SER A 69 11.98 16.15 -4.23
C SER A 69 12.71 15.96 -2.89
N LYS A 70 14.05 15.99 -2.98
CA LYS A 70 14.92 15.96 -1.79
C LYS A 70 14.58 17.11 -0.84
N PRO A 71 14.73 16.92 0.48
CA PRO A 71 15.41 15.80 1.16
C PRO A 71 14.56 14.53 1.35
N SER A 72 13.30 14.53 0.92
CA SER A 72 12.47 13.34 1.06
C SER A 72 12.76 12.30 -0.01
N ASN A 73 12.57 11.03 0.37
CA ASN A 73 12.63 9.88 -0.54
C ASN A 73 11.23 9.27 -0.76
N PHE A 74 10.18 10.06 -0.52
CA PHE A 74 8.81 9.58 -0.70
C PHE A 74 8.51 9.33 -2.19
N ILE A 75 8.03 8.13 -2.48
CA ILE A 75 7.65 7.69 -3.82
C ILE A 75 6.25 7.06 -3.72
N THR A 76 5.42 7.22 -4.74
CA THR A 76 4.13 6.54 -4.86
C THR A 76 3.84 6.22 -6.32
N ALA A 77 2.92 5.29 -6.57
CA ALA A 77 2.41 5.00 -7.89
C ALA A 77 0.88 4.95 -7.88
N SER A 78 0.25 5.40 -8.97
CA SER A 78 -1.19 5.33 -9.19
C SER A 78 -1.52 4.84 -10.60
N CYS A 79 -2.73 4.31 -10.78
CA CYS A 79 -3.30 4.01 -12.09
C CYS A 79 -3.64 5.33 -12.81
N LYS A 80 -3.19 5.48 -14.06
CA LYS A 80 -3.50 6.67 -14.88
C LYS A 80 -4.99 6.81 -15.21
N THR A 81 -5.74 5.71 -15.17
CA THR A 81 -7.17 5.67 -15.54
C THR A 81 -8.09 6.04 -14.37
N CYS A 82 -7.87 5.47 -13.18
CA CYS A 82 -8.77 5.67 -12.02
C CYS A 82 -8.13 6.39 -10.84
N GLY A 83 -6.83 6.69 -10.88
CA GLY A 83 -6.12 7.34 -9.78
C GLY A 83 -5.84 6.46 -8.57
N SER A 84 -6.38 5.24 -8.50
CA SER A 84 -6.12 4.32 -7.38
C SER A 84 -4.64 4.03 -7.25
N ARG A 85 -4.17 3.87 -6.00
CA ARG A 85 -2.79 3.47 -5.74
C ARG A 85 -2.52 2.08 -6.31
N VAL A 86 -1.32 1.91 -6.85
CA VAL A 86 -0.83 0.64 -7.41
C VAL A 86 0.56 0.35 -6.84
N PRO A 87 1.10 -0.88 -7.00
CA PRO A 87 2.41 -1.21 -6.53
C PRO A 87 3.49 -0.25 -7.04
N LYS A 88 4.45 0.02 -6.17
CA LYS A 88 5.68 0.73 -6.54
C LYS A 88 6.90 -0.13 -6.20
N ILE A 89 7.88 -0.09 -7.08
CA ILE A 89 9.17 -0.72 -6.87
C ILE A 89 10.11 0.32 -6.25
N PHE A 90 10.86 -0.05 -5.22
CA PHE A 90 11.73 0.86 -4.48
C PHE A 90 12.91 0.12 -3.82
N GLY A 91 13.75 0.89 -3.14
CA GLY A 91 14.94 0.40 -2.45
C GLY A 91 16.18 0.41 -3.34
N ARG A 92 17.34 0.11 -2.73
CA ARG A 92 18.60 0.04 -3.48
C ARG A 92 18.49 -1.09 -4.50
N ASN A 93 18.78 -0.82 -5.77
CA ASN A 93 18.66 -1.77 -6.88
C ASN A 93 17.22 -2.31 -7.11
N ASN A 94 16.18 -1.57 -6.73
CA ASN A 94 14.78 -1.93 -7.03
C ASN A 94 14.35 -3.32 -6.49
N HIS A 95 14.90 -3.74 -5.36
CA HIS A 95 14.70 -5.08 -4.81
C HIS A 95 13.42 -5.27 -3.98
N LYS A 96 12.66 -4.20 -3.70
CA LYS A 96 11.46 -4.23 -2.87
C LYS A 96 10.27 -3.66 -3.61
N VAL A 97 9.09 -4.16 -3.27
CA VAL A 97 7.81 -3.68 -3.80
C VAL A 97 6.90 -3.33 -2.63
N LEU A 98 6.35 -2.13 -2.67
CA LEU A 98 5.27 -1.71 -1.76
C LEU A 98 3.96 -1.94 -2.48
N ILE A 99 3.09 -2.72 -1.86
CA ILE A 99 1.77 -3.06 -2.36
C ILE A 99 0.71 -2.30 -1.57
N PRO A 100 -0.13 -1.46 -2.21
CA PRO A 100 -1.31 -0.89 -1.56
C PRO A 100 -2.25 -2.03 -1.19
N TYR A 101 -2.31 -2.37 0.10
CA TYR A 101 -3.02 -3.58 0.53
C TYR A 101 -4.54 -3.45 0.36
N GLY A 102 -5.11 -2.23 0.37
CA GLY A 102 -6.53 -2.02 0.08
C GLY A 102 -6.98 -2.44 -1.32
N SER A 103 -6.04 -2.71 -2.24
CA SER A 103 -6.29 -3.27 -3.57
C SER A 103 -6.22 -4.81 -3.60
N THR A 104 -6.03 -5.44 -2.43
CA THR A 104 -6.02 -6.89 -2.21
C THR A 104 -7.10 -7.20 -1.18
N MET A 105 -8.04 -8.08 -1.52
CA MET A 105 -9.16 -8.47 -0.63
C MET A 105 -8.85 -9.69 0.24
N GLU A 106 -7.61 -10.19 0.19
CA GLU A 106 -7.16 -11.46 0.79
C GLU A 106 -6.18 -11.22 1.94
N LYS A 107 -6.26 -12.04 3.01
CA LYS A 107 -5.41 -11.91 4.22
C LYS A 107 -4.00 -12.41 3.94
N PRO A 108 -2.91 -11.69 4.32
CA PRO A 108 -1.55 -12.08 3.94
C PRO A 108 -0.88 -13.05 4.92
N GLY A 109 -1.62 -13.72 5.81
CA GLY A 109 -1.03 -14.61 6.82
C GLY A 109 -0.05 -13.99 7.84
N ILE A 110 0.23 -12.69 7.78
CA ILE A 110 1.10 -11.94 8.72
C ILE A 110 0.35 -10.83 9.44
N GLN A 111 0.83 -10.46 10.64
CA GLN A 111 0.21 -9.42 11.48
C GLN A 111 0.53 -8.02 10.96
N THR A 112 -0.45 -7.11 11.05
CA THR A 112 -0.25 -5.69 10.78
C THR A 112 0.50 -4.99 11.91
N SER A 113 1.40 -4.09 11.55
CA SER A 113 2.02 -3.13 12.47
C SER A 113 1.49 -1.72 12.22
N LEU A 114 1.15 -1.02 13.29
CA LEU A 114 0.87 0.42 13.24
C LEU A 114 2.19 1.20 13.31
N ILE A 115 2.44 2.07 12.34
CA ILE A 115 3.68 2.86 12.26
C ILE A 115 3.39 4.35 12.14
N CYS A 116 4.34 5.17 12.59
CA CYS A 116 4.20 6.62 12.71
C CYS A 116 3.01 7.04 13.58
N TYR A 117 2.79 6.29 14.67
CA TYR A 117 1.68 6.52 15.60
C TYR A 117 1.60 7.96 16.09
N ASP A 118 2.75 8.56 16.43
CA ASP A 118 2.79 9.92 16.99
C ASP A 118 2.41 11.02 15.98
N ASP A 119 2.39 10.74 14.68
CA ASP A 119 1.91 11.66 13.63
C ASP A 119 0.46 11.30 13.26
N HIS A 120 -0.41 11.07 14.23
CA HIS A 120 -1.85 10.93 13.98
C HIS A 120 -2.56 12.29 14.09
N THR A 121 -3.86 12.31 13.83
CA THR A 121 -4.71 13.52 13.89
C THR A 121 -5.87 13.28 14.84
N GLU A 122 -6.31 14.32 15.56
CA GLU A 122 -7.37 14.24 16.58
C GLU A 122 -8.70 13.69 16.03
N TRP A 123 -9.05 14.01 14.77
CA TRP A 123 -10.27 13.50 14.14
C TRP A 123 -10.29 11.96 13.99
N PHE A 124 -9.15 11.28 14.11
CA PHE A 124 -9.08 9.81 14.09
C PHE A 124 -9.22 9.20 15.49
N THR A 125 -8.85 9.92 16.57
CA THR A 125 -8.82 9.36 17.93
C THR A 125 -10.20 9.33 18.59
N ASP A 126 -11.12 10.18 18.17
CA ASP A 126 -12.44 10.33 18.77
C ASP A 126 -13.57 9.65 17.98
N LEU A 127 -13.26 8.62 17.18
CA LEU A 127 -14.28 7.93 16.38
C LEU A 127 -15.41 7.31 17.22
N LYS A 128 -15.13 6.95 18.48
CA LYS A 128 -16.15 6.39 19.38
C LYS A 128 -17.24 7.43 19.73
N SER A 129 -16.87 8.69 19.97
CA SER A 129 -17.86 9.73 20.28
C SER A 129 -18.72 10.07 19.07
N ALA A 130 -18.24 9.84 17.84
CA ALA A 130 -19.01 9.99 16.62
C ALA A 130 -20.07 8.89 16.40
N LEU A 131 -19.96 7.74 17.07
CA LEU A 131 -20.98 6.68 17.05
C LEU A 131 -22.10 6.93 18.07
N ASP A 132 -21.78 7.62 19.16
CA ASP A 132 -22.71 7.88 20.27
C ASP A 132 -23.52 9.18 20.07
N SER A 133 -23.33 9.89 18.94
CA SER A 133 -23.97 11.18 18.63
C SER A 133 -25.25 11.09 17.79
N GLU A 134 -25.93 9.94 17.76
CA GLU A 134 -27.27 9.78 17.17
C GLU A 134 -28.40 10.09 18.15
#